data_AF-A0A656GB26-F1
#
_entry.id   AF-A0A656GB26-F1
#
_cell.length_a   1.000
_cell.length_b   1.000
_cell.length_c   1.000
_cell.angle_alpha   90.00
_cell.angle_beta   90.00
_cell.angle_gamma   90.00
#
_symmetry.space_group_name_H-M   'P 1'
#
loop_
_entity.id
_entity.type
_entity.pdbx_description
1 polymer ?
#
loop_
_entity_poly.entity_id
_entity_poly.type
_entity_poly.pdbx_seq_one_letter_code
_entity_poly.pdbx_strand_id
1 'polypeptide(L)' 'MFDLNDLFYFVQVVECLGFAPASRKLGIPKSKLSRRIAGLEERLGVRLIHRS' A
#
# COMPACT_ATOMS: atom_id res chain seq x y z
N MET A 1 -3.52 3.68 -16.68
CA MET A 1 -3.90 2.25 -16.62
C MET A 1 -4.09 1.86 -15.15
N PHE A 2 -5.15 1.13 -14.81
CA PHE A 2 -5.37 0.64 -13.43
C PHE A 2 -4.36 -0.48 -13.15
N ASP A 3 -3.41 -0.24 -12.25
CA ASP A 3 -2.48 -1.27 -11.82
C ASP A 3 -3.18 -2.07 -10.73
N LEU A 4 -3.75 -3.23 -11.07
CA LEU A 4 -4.39 -4.13 -10.10
C LEU A 4 -3.43 -4.53 -8.95
N ASN A 5 -2.13 -4.42 -9.21
CA ASN A 5 -1.06 -4.56 -8.24
C ASN A 5 -1.17 -3.57 -7.07
N ASP A 6 -1.69 -2.35 -7.28
CA ASP A 6 -1.81 -1.35 -6.21
C ASP A 6 -2.84 -1.77 -5.15
N LEU A 7 -3.96 -2.36 -5.60
CA LEU A 7 -4.96 -2.97 -4.71
C LEU A 7 -4.39 -4.19 -3.98
N PHE A 8 -3.62 -5.04 -4.66
CA PHE A 8 -2.94 -6.16 -4.03
C PHE A 8 -2.00 -5.68 -2.91
N TYR A 9 -1.18 -4.65 -3.17
CA TYR A 9 -0.31 -4.07 -2.14
C TYR A 9 -1.09 -3.46 -0.99
N PHE A 10 -2.22 -2.80 -1.26
CA PHE A 10 -3.10 -2.29 -0.22
C PHE A 10 -3.63 -3.41 0.68
N VAL A 11 -4.20 -4.47 0.11
CA VAL A 11 -4.69 -5.63 0.87
C VAL A 11 -3.59 -6.23 1.73
N GLN A 12 -2.38 -6.41 1.17
CA GLN A 12 -1.25 -6.95 1.93
C GLN A 12 -0.81 -6.04 3.08
N VAL A 13 -0.87 -4.72 2.91
CA VAL A 13 -0.58 -3.77 4.01
C VAL A 13 -1.63 -3.83 5.10
N VAL A 14 -2.92 -3.99 4.74
CA VAL A 14 -4.02 -4.15 5.70
C VAL A 14 -3.92 -5.49 6.44
N GLU A 15 -3.71 -6.60 5.72
CA GLU A 15 -3.53 -7.94 6.30
C GLU A 15 -2.33 -8.00 7.26
N CYS A 16 -1.24 -7.31 6.92
CA CYS A 16 -0.06 -7.26 7.76
C CYS A 16 -0.15 -6.21 8.89
N LEU A 17 -1.26 -5.46 8.98
CA LEU A 17 -1.45 -4.37 9.95
C LEU A 17 -0.37 -3.27 9.87
N GLY A 18 0.21 -3.04 8.69
CA GLY A 18 1.15 -1.95 8.49
C GLY A 18 2.18 -2.18 7.39
N PHE A 19 2.86 -1.09 7.02
CA PHE A 19 3.83 -1.08 5.92
C PHE A 19 5.12 -1.84 6.24
N ALA A 20 5.57 -1.85 7.50
CA ALA A 20 6.78 -2.54 7.90
C ALA A 20 6.64 -4.08 7.82
N PRO A 21 5.60 -4.71 8.40
CA PRO A 21 5.38 -6.14 8.25
C PRO A 21 5.06 -6.54 6.81
N ALA A 22 4.28 -5.76 6.06
CA ALA A 22 4.03 -6.02 4.64
C ALA A 22 5.30 -5.95 3.78
N SER A 23 6.19 -5.00 4.08
CA SER A 23 7.49 -4.88 3.42
C SER A 23 8.35 -6.12 3.61
N ARG A 24 8.36 -6.69 4.82
CA ARG A 24 9.09 -7.94 5.12
C ARG A 24 8.44 -9.15 4.44
N LYS A 25 7.11 -9.26 4.48
CA LYS A 25 6.36 -10.37 3.87
C LYS A 25 6.52 -10.42 2.35
N LEU A 26 6.47 -9.25 1.69
CA LEU A 26 6.54 -9.15 0.23
C LEU A 26 7.99 -9.02 -0.30
N GLY A 27 8.97 -8.78 0.56
CA GLY A 27 10.35 -8.47 0.13
C GLY A 27 10.46 -7.13 -0.62
N ILE A 28 9.46 -6.25 -0.49
CA ILE A 28 9.41 -4.96 -1.18
C ILE A 28 9.74 -3.85 -0.18
N PRO A 29 10.60 -2.88 -0.51
CA PRO A 29 10.89 -1.76 0.37
C PRO A 29 9.64 -0.97 0.77
N LYS A 30 9.52 -0.62 2.06
CA LYS A 30 8.44 0.25 2.60
C LYS A 30 8.22 1.51 1.77
N SER A 31 9.28 2.14 1.27
CA SER A 31 9.22 3.35 0.45
C SER A 31 8.49 3.13 -0.88
N LYS A 32 8.63 1.94 -1.48
CA LYS A 32 7.95 1.55 -2.73
C LYS A 32 6.46 1.25 -2.47
N LEU A 33 6.14 0.51 -1.41
CA LEU A 33 4.76 0.23 -0.99
C LEU A 33 4.01 1.52 -0.63
N SER A 34 4.63 2.39 0.16
CA SER A 34 4.05 3.69 0.55
C SER A 34 3.73 4.55 -0.67
N ARG A 35 4.62 4.59 -1.67
CA ARG A 35 4.42 5.40 -2.88
C ARG A 35 3.31 4.83 -3.77
N ARG A 36 3.22 3.50 -3.88
CA ARG A 36 2.17 2.80 -4.63
C ARG A 36 0.80 3.04 -4.00
N ILE A 37 0.69 2.90 -2.68
CA ILE A 37 -0.55 3.18 -1.95
C ILE A 37 -0.90 4.67 -2.01
N ALA A 38 0.06 5.58 -1.87
CA ALA A 38 -0.21 7.01 -2.01
C ALA A 38 -0.75 7.38 -3.41
N GLY A 39 -0.20 6.78 -4.47
CA GLY A 39 -0.73 6.95 -5.82
C GLY A 39 -2.13 6.35 -6.00
N LEU A 40 -2.44 5.25 -5.31
CA LEU A 40 -3.79 4.68 -5.28
C LEU A 40 -4.78 5.61 -4.55
N GLU A 41 -4.39 6.14 -3.39
CA GLU A 41 -5.17 7.11 -2.61
C GLU A 41 -5.46 8.38 -3.42
N GLU A 42 -4.44 8.93 -4.11
CA GLU A 42 -4.57 10.10 -4.99
C GLU A 42 -5.55 9.85 -6.13
N ARG A 43 -5.45 8.68 -6.78
CA ARG A 43 -6.33 8.31 -7.90
C ARG A 43 -7.77 8.07 -7.47
N LEU A 44 -7.98 7.52 -6.28
CA LEU A 44 -9.32 7.30 -5.73
C LEU A 44 -9.88 8.56 -5.05
N GLY A 45 -9.05 9.58 -4.81
CA GLY A 45 -9.44 10.79 -4.08
C GLY A 45 -9.77 10.55 -2.61
N VAL A 46 -9.35 9.41 -2.04
CA VAL A 46 -9.66 9.02 -0.65
C VAL A 46 -8.41 8.53 0.06
N ARG A 47 -8.34 8.74 1.38
CA ARG A 47 -7.33 8.09 2.23
C ARG A 47 -7.83 6.70 2.62
N LEU A 48 -7.05 5.69 2.28
CA LEU A 48 -7.33 4.30 2.62
C LEU A 48 -6.65 3.90 3.93
N ILE A 49 -5.49 4.50 4.24
CA ILE A 49 -4.71 4.15 5.45
C ILE A 49 -4.49 5.39 6.31
N HIS A 50 -4.99 5.33 7.55
CA HIS A 50 -4.69 6.32 8.57
C HIS A 50 -3.36 6.00 9.25
N ARG A 51 -2.44 6.98 9.30
CA ARG A 51 -1.12 6.85 9.92
C ARG A 51 -1.17 7.72 11.18
N SER A 52 -1.57 7.16 12.32
CA SER A 52 -1.45 7.81 13.64
C SER A 52 -0.11 7.48 14.28
#